data_AF-A0A7M1Q3Z0-F1
#
_entry.id   AF-A0A7M1Q3Z0-F1
#
_cell.length_a   1.000
_cell.length_b   1.000
_cell.length_c   1.000
_cell.angle_alpha   90.00
_cell.angle_beta   90.00
_cell.angle_gamma   90.00
#
_symmetry.space_group_name_H-M   'P 1'
#
loop_
_entity.id
_entity.type
_entity.pdbx_description
1 polymer ?
#
loop_
_entity_poly.entity_id
_entity_poly.type
_entity_poly.pdbx_seq_one_letter_code
_entity_poly.pdbx_strand_id
1 'polypeptide(L)'
;MKKRIMSAIVAVPILLYIVLKGGIIFDIAWFLVLSILLFELNRMVAGKLDIILYLPSLLYLVTSYANYYYNWGNANLIASFFIIIMLIINIIVVRKHNLSKISLAIIGSLYIIFLGMYLFMLADISQALLIISFITAWAYDSCAYFTGVKWGRRRPWPELSPKKSIEGVMGGAVGTVLVVLLFASINNWNLVNMAIYALFAVFLAQCGDLIESSIKRFCSVKDSGKILPGHGGFLDRFDSVLPILPLTYLIFVVLKLQ
;
A
#
# COMPACT_ATOMS: atom_id res chain seq x y z
N MET A 1 18.85 -4.92 15.71
CA MET A 1 18.18 -6.13 15.18
C MET A 1 17.14 -6.72 16.12
N LYS A 2 17.42 -6.92 17.42
CA LYS A 2 16.45 -7.51 18.39
C LYS A 2 15.05 -6.85 18.38
N LYS A 3 14.97 -5.51 18.44
CA LYS A 3 13.69 -4.77 18.40
C LYS A 3 12.88 -4.99 17.10
N ARG A 4 13.57 -5.22 15.97
CA ARG A 4 12.92 -5.49 14.67
C ARG A 4 12.38 -6.93 14.61
N ILE A 5 13.17 -7.91 15.02
CA ILE A 5 12.70 -9.30 15.00
C ILE A 5 11.48 -9.45 15.93
N MET A 6 11.52 -8.83 17.11
CA MET A 6 10.46 -8.92 18.10
C MET A 6 9.13 -8.31 17.63
N SER A 7 9.14 -7.13 16.99
CA SER A 7 7.88 -6.55 16.54
C SER A 7 7.31 -7.24 15.29
N ALA A 8 8.16 -7.84 14.44
CA ALA A 8 7.68 -8.66 13.31
C ALA A 8 7.02 -9.96 13.78
N ILE A 9 7.63 -10.64 14.77
CA ILE A 9 7.08 -11.85 15.40
C ILE A 9 5.71 -11.61 16.02
N VAL A 10 5.43 -10.40 16.50
CA VAL A 10 4.12 -10.05 17.07
C VAL A 10 3.16 -9.58 15.99
N ALA A 11 3.60 -8.71 15.07
CA ALA A 11 2.73 -8.10 14.07
C ALA A 11 2.21 -9.10 13.03
N VAL A 12 3.04 -10.05 12.57
CA VAL A 12 2.64 -11.00 11.52
C VAL A 12 1.53 -11.95 11.98
N PRO A 13 1.61 -12.61 13.16
CA PRO A 13 0.51 -13.43 13.65
C PRO A 13 -0.77 -12.66 13.90
N ILE A 14 -0.67 -11.41 14.41
CA ILE A 14 -1.85 -10.55 14.60
C ILE A 14 -2.49 -10.23 13.25
N LEU A 15 -1.71 -9.84 12.25
CA LEU A 15 -2.22 -9.56 10.91
C LEU A 15 -2.86 -10.79 10.29
N LEU A 16 -2.22 -11.96 10.38
CA LEU A 16 -2.78 -13.22 9.89
C LEU A 16 -4.08 -13.58 10.63
N TYR A 17 -4.13 -13.42 11.95
CA TYR A 17 -5.35 -13.66 12.71
C TYR A 17 -6.49 -12.75 12.27
N ILE A 18 -6.22 -11.46 12.06
CA ILE A 18 -7.22 -10.48 11.58
C ILE A 18 -7.72 -10.85 10.18
N VAL A 19 -6.80 -11.19 9.27
CA VAL A 19 -7.13 -11.62 7.89
C VAL A 19 -7.95 -12.91 7.88
N LEU A 20 -7.60 -13.89 8.71
CA LEU A 20 -8.30 -15.18 8.79
C LEU A 20 -9.66 -15.07 9.50
N LYS A 21 -9.82 -14.13 10.45
CA LYS A 21 -11.12 -13.86 11.07
C LYS A 21 -12.09 -13.18 10.11
N GLY A 22 -11.59 -12.25 9.29
CA GLY A 22 -12.43 -11.49 8.36
C GLY A 22 -13.53 -10.67 9.06
N GLY A 23 -14.49 -10.22 8.26
CA GLY A 23 -15.66 -9.46 8.71
C GLY A 23 -15.30 -8.17 9.45
N ILE A 24 -16.15 -7.76 10.40
CA ILE A 24 -16.04 -6.46 11.07
C ILE A 24 -14.71 -6.23 11.78
N ILE A 25 -14.05 -7.29 12.28
CA ILE A 25 -12.74 -7.18 12.95
C ILE A 25 -11.68 -6.78 11.93
N PHE A 26 -11.70 -7.40 10.74
CA PHE A 26 -10.83 -7.04 9.63
C PHE A 26 -11.12 -5.61 9.17
N ASP A 27 -12.39 -5.24 9.02
CA ASP A 27 -12.75 -3.92 8.52
C ASP A 27 -12.27 -2.80 9.44
N ILE A 28 -12.51 -2.95 10.75
CA ILE A 28 -12.04 -1.97 11.75
C ILE A 28 -10.51 -1.89 11.73
N ALA A 29 -9.83 -3.04 11.69
CA ALA A 29 -8.36 -3.06 11.67
C ALA A 29 -7.80 -2.39 10.43
N TRP A 30 -8.35 -2.68 9.24
CA TRP A 30 -7.89 -2.10 7.99
C TRP A 30 -8.21 -0.61 7.88
N PHE A 31 -9.38 -0.18 8.33
CA PHE A 31 -9.74 1.23 8.42
C PHE A 31 -8.77 2.02 9.32
N LEU A 32 -8.37 1.44 10.46
CA LEU A 32 -7.36 2.03 11.34
C LEU A 32 -5.99 2.09 10.66
N VAL A 33 -5.58 1.05 9.93
CA VAL A 33 -4.33 1.09 9.16
C VAL A 33 -4.37 2.21 8.13
N LEU A 34 -5.41 2.33 7.31
CA LEU A 34 -5.53 3.41 6.33
C LEU A 34 -5.50 4.80 6.99
N SER A 35 -6.16 4.96 8.14
CA SER A 35 -6.11 6.20 8.93
C SER A 35 -4.68 6.54 9.37
N ILE A 36 -3.91 5.53 9.81
CA ILE A 36 -2.50 5.70 10.18
C ILE A 36 -1.64 6.05 8.96
N LEU A 37 -1.88 5.43 7.80
CA LEU A 37 -1.16 5.74 6.56
C LEU A 37 -1.37 7.21 6.15
N LEU A 38 -2.62 7.68 6.21
CA LEU A 38 -2.97 9.07 5.93
C LEU A 38 -2.34 10.03 6.96
N PHE A 39 -2.31 9.63 8.23
CA PHE A 39 -1.65 10.40 9.28
C PHE A 39 -0.16 10.57 9.00
N GLU A 40 0.55 9.49 8.66
CA GLU A 40 1.98 9.53 8.35
C GLU A 40 2.26 10.38 7.11
N LEU A 41 1.49 10.19 6.03
CA LEU A 41 1.63 10.99 4.81
C LEU A 41 1.45 12.48 5.09
N ASN A 42 0.33 12.88 5.69
CA ASN A 42 0.02 14.30 5.91
C ASN A 42 1.00 14.95 6.90
N ARG A 43 1.42 14.21 7.94
CA ARG A 43 2.46 14.67 8.87
C ARG A 43 3.81 14.85 8.17
N MET A 44 4.18 13.93 7.28
CA MET A 44 5.42 14.01 6.52
C MET A 44 5.42 15.22 5.57
N VAL A 45 4.31 15.46 4.88
CA VAL A 45 4.15 16.61 3.97
C VAL A 45 4.23 17.95 4.72
N ALA A 46 3.55 18.07 5.86
CA ALA A 46 3.58 19.29 6.68
C ALA A 46 4.82 19.44 7.57
N GLY A 47 5.60 18.37 7.76
CA GLY A 47 6.70 18.29 8.73
C GLY A 47 6.25 18.12 10.20
N LYS A 48 4.96 18.30 10.49
CA LYS A 48 4.30 18.10 11.79
C LYS A 48 2.86 17.68 11.55
N LEU A 49 2.16 17.26 12.61
CA LEU A 49 0.72 17.01 12.49
C LEU A 49 0.00 18.32 12.17
N ASP A 50 -0.55 18.41 10.96
CA ASP A 50 -1.44 19.48 10.55
C ASP A 50 -2.85 18.91 10.35
N ILE A 51 -3.72 19.21 11.32
CA ILE A 51 -5.11 18.75 11.32
C ILE A 51 -5.85 19.24 10.07
N ILE A 52 -5.46 20.38 9.49
CA ILE A 52 -6.15 20.95 8.33
C ILE A 52 -5.83 20.15 7.05
N LEU A 53 -4.67 19.50 6.97
CA LEU A 53 -4.34 18.56 5.87
C LEU A 53 -4.89 17.17 6.14
N TYR A 54 -4.82 16.71 7.40
CA TYR A 54 -5.24 15.36 7.77
C TYR A 54 -6.77 15.18 7.76
N LEU A 55 -7.54 16.11 8.33
CA LEU A 55 -8.98 15.95 8.50
C LEU A 55 -9.74 15.77 7.16
N PRO A 56 -9.44 16.51 6.08
CA PRO A 56 -10.05 16.26 4.78
C PRO A 56 -9.75 14.86 4.24
N SER A 57 -8.53 14.36 4.44
CA SER A 57 -8.15 13.00 4.00
C SER A 57 -8.90 11.92 4.79
N LEU A 58 -9.08 12.13 6.10
CA LEU A 58 -9.85 11.25 6.96
C LEU A 58 -11.34 11.27 6.59
N LEU A 59 -11.90 12.45 6.31
CA LEU A 59 -13.29 12.57 5.84
C LEU A 59 -13.51 11.82 4.53
N TYR A 60 -12.55 11.90 3.59
CA TYR A 60 -12.62 11.15 2.34
C TYR A 60 -12.52 9.63 2.56
N LEU A 61 -11.70 9.17 3.51
CA LEU A 61 -11.68 7.75 3.90
C LEU A 61 -13.01 7.30 4.48
N VAL A 62 -13.57 8.06 5.44
CA VAL A 62 -14.87 7.76 6.08
C VAL A 62 -15.97 7.66 5.04
N THR A 63 -16.04 8.61 4.10
CA THR A 63 -17.12 8.65 3.10
C THR A 63 -16.96 7.55 2.06
N SER A 64 -15.72 7.25 1.66
CA SER A 64 -15.44 6.13 0.77
C SER A 64 -15.78 4.79 1.43
N TYR A 65 -15.51 4.63 2.73
CA TYR A 65 -15.86 3.41 3.49
C TYR A 65 -17.36 3.29 3.71
N ALA A 66 -18.04 4.39 4.08
CA ALA A 66 -19.50 4.42 4.20
C ALA A 66 -20.16 4.07 2.86
N ASN A 67 -19.62 4.58 1.76
CA ASN A 67 -20.09 4.26 0.43
C ASN A 67 -19.94 2.78 0.08
N TYR A 68 -18.79 2.19 0.40
CA TYR A 68 -18.56 0.75 0.26
C TYR A 68 -19.60 -0.06 1.05
N TYR A 69 -19.82 0.27 2.32
CA TYR A 69 -20.68 -0.52 3.22
C TYR A 69 -22.18 -0.38 2.91
N TYR A 70 -22.65 0.84 2.61
CA TYR A 70 -24.08 1.12 2.40
C TYR A 70 -24.51 1.06 0.94
N ASN A 71 -23.56 0.83 0.01
CA ASN A 71 -23.79 0.79 -1.43
C ASN A 71 -24.75 1.88 -1.91
N TRP A 72 -24.51 3.11 -1.46
CA TRP A 72 -25.33 4.25 -1.84
C TRP A 72 -25.30 4.35 -3.36
N GLY A 73 -26.42 4.09 -4.05
CA GLY A 73 -26.47 3.98 -5.52
C GLY A 73 -25.93 5.19 -6.29
N ASN A 74 -25.72 6.33 -5.60
CA ASN A 74 -25.04 7.53 -6.08
C ASN A 74 -23.57 7.65 -5.60
N ALA A 75 -22.94 6.50 -5.35
CA ALA A 75 -21.61 6.32 -4.79
C ALA A 75 -20.54 7.23 -5.37
N ASN A 76 -20.50 7.27 -6.70
CA ASN A 76 -19.54 8.05 -7.46
C ASN A 76 -19.78 9.56 -7.31
N LEU A 77 -21.04 10.00 -7.18
CA LEU A 77 -21.38 11.40 -6.96
C LEU A 77 -20.93 11.86 -5.56
N ILE A 78 -21.16 11.04 -4.53
CA ILE A 78 -20.77 11.37 -3.16
C ILE A 78 -19.24 11.40 -3.03
N ALA A 79 -18.54 10.39 -3.56
CA ALA A 79 -17.08 10.38 -3.60
C ALA A 79 -16.51 11.59 -4.36
N SER A 80 -17.11 11.96 -5.51
CA SER A 80 -16.69 13.14 -6.29
C SER A 80 -16.94 14.46 -5.55
N PHE A 81 -18.04 14.58 -4.80
CA PHE A 81 -18.35 15.76 -4.00
C PHE A 81 -17.36 15.94 -2.85
N PHE A 82 -16.92 14.85 -2.22
CA PHE A 82 -15.90 14.89 -1.16
C PHE A 82 -14.50 15.18 -1.69
N ILE A 83 -14.14 14.72 -2.89
CA ILE A 83 -12.91 15.15 -3.57
C ILE A 83 -12.94 16.67 -3.80
N ILE A 84 -14.08 17.22 -4.21
CA ILE A 84 -14.26 18.67 -4.38
C ILE A 84 -14.14 19.41 -3.04
N ILE A 85 -14.73 18.90 -1.96
CA ILE A 85 -14.57 19.47 -0.61
C ILE A 85 -13.12 19.42 -0.15
N MET A 86 -12.40 18.31 -0.39
CA MET A 86 -10.97 18.22 -0.11
C MET A 86 -10.19 19.29 -0.87
N LEU A 87 -10.50 19.50 -2.15
CA LEU A 87 -9.85 20.55 -2.96
C LEU A 87 -10.16 21.95 -2.41
N ILE A 88 -11.40 22.23 -2.02
CA ILE A 88 -11.83 23.53 -1.46
C ILE A 88 -11.17 23.83 -0.11
N ILE A 89 -11.18 22.88 0.82
CA ILE A 89 -10.52 23.06 2.13
C ILE A 89 -9.01 23.28 1.93
N ASN A 90 -8.41 22.62 0.95
CA ASN A 90 -7.01 22.81 0.63
C ASN A 90 -6.69 24.19 0.03
N ILE A 91 -7.61 24.84 -0.70
CA ILE A 91 -7.42 26.24 -1.16
C ILE A 91 -7.27 27.20 0.03
N ILE A 92 -8.00 26.97 1.12
CA ILE A 92 -7.86 27.73 2.37
C ILE A 92 -6.48 27.47 3.01
N VAL A 93 -5.96 26.25 2.85
CA VAL A 93 -4.65 25.79 3.35
C VAL A 93 -3.47 26.29 2.51
N VAL A 94 -3.67 26.66 1.24
CA VAL A 94 -2.61 27.27 0.38
C VAL A 94 -1.99 28.50 1.04
N ARG A 95 -2.72 29.22 1.89
CA ARG A 95 -2.16 30.33 2.66
C ARG A 95 -1.11 29.91 3.69
N LYS A 96 -1.12 28.66 4.15
CA LYS A 96 -0.19 28.10 5.16
C LYS A 96 0.91 27.22 4.55
N HIS A 97 0.69 26.62 3.38
CA HIS A 97 1.63 25.70 2.74
C HIS A 97 1.78 25.99 1.25
N ASN A 98 2.97 25.71 0.70
CA ASN A 98 3.21 25.81 -0.74
C ASN A 98 2.32 24.84 -1.52
N LEU A 99 1.91 25.24 -2.73
CA LEU A 99 1.02 24.46 -3.60
C LEU A 99 1.50 23.02 -3.80
N SER A 100 2.80 22.81 -4.01
CA SER A 100 3.39 21.48 -4.21
C SER A 100 3.16 20.53 -3.03
N LYS A 101 3.19 21.04 -1.78
CA LYS A 101 2.91 20.23 -0.58
C LYS A 101 1.44 19.82 -0.53
N ILE A 102 0.55 20.75 -0.83
CA ILE A 102 -0.89 20.49 -0.85
C ILE A 102 -1.24 19.48 -1.94
N SER A 103 -0.69 19.66 -3.15
CA SER A 103 -0.85 18.68 -4.24
C SER A 103 -0.36 17.29 -3.82
N LEU A 104 0.78 17.21 -3.14
CA LEU A 104 1.31 15.93 -2.65
C LEU A 104 0.42 15.29 -1.58
N ALA A 105 -0.11 16.07 -0.64
CA ALA A 105 -1.05 15.58 0.37
C ALA A 105 -2.33 15.03 -0.28
N ILE A 106 -2.88 15.73 -1.27
CA ILE A 106 -4.08 15.32 -1.99
C ILE A 106 -3.81 14.06 -2.80
N ILE A 107 -2.82 14.08 -3.70
CA ILE A 107 -2.49 12.95 -4.58
C ILE A 107 -2.11 11.72 -3.76
N GLY A 108 -1.31 11.89 -2.71
CA GLY A 108 -0.93 10.80 -1.83
C GLY A 108 -2.13 10.23 -1.05
N SER A 109 -3.04 11.08 -0.58
CA SER A 109 -4.25 10.62 0.11
C SER A 109 -5.18 9.86 -0.83
N LEU A 110 -5.38 10.38 -2.05
CA LEU A 110 -6.13 9.69 -3.11
C LEU A 110 -5.49 8.35 -3.44
N TYR A 111 -4.16 8.29 -3.59
CA TYR A 111 -3.41 7.06 -3.83
C TYR A 111 -3.64 6.02 -2.72
N ILE A 112 -3.46 6.41 -1.44
CA ILE A 112 -3.63 5.50 -0.30
C ILE A 112 -5.08 5.00 -0.21
N ILE A 113 -6.06 5.90 -0.31
CA ILE A 113 -7.47 5.55 -0.13
C ILE A 113 -7.96 4.72 -1.32
N PHE A 114 -7.74 5.18 -2.55
CA PHE A 114 -8.21 4.48 -3.74
C PHE A 114 -7.66 3.05 -3.82
N LEU A 115 -6.34 2.89 -3.64
CA LEU A 115 -5.72 1.57 -3.69
C LEU A 115 -6.10 0.72 -2.46
N GLY A 116 -6.12 1.34 -1.28
CA GLY A 116 -6.44 0.68 -0.02
C GLY A 116 -7.87 0.14 0.04
N MET A 117 -8.83 0.77 -0.64
CA MET A 117 -10.22 0.31 -0.66
C MET A 117 -10.40 -1.08 -1.28
N TYR A 118 -9.52 -1.47 -2.22
CA TYR A 118 -9.59 -2.79 -2.82
C TYR A 118 -9.34 -3.91 -1.80
N LEU A 119 -8.66 -3.64 -0.67
CA LEU A 119 -8.50 -4.68 0.35
C LEU A 119 -9.82 -5.04 1.04
N PHE A 120 -10.71 -4.07 1.29
CA PHE A 120 -12.06 -4.37 1.81
C PHE A 120 -12.82 -5.25 0.82
N MET A 121 -12.85 -4.83 -0.46
CA MET A 121 -13.55 -5.57 -1.51
C MET A 121 -13.01 -7.00 -1.69
N LEU A 122 -11.69 -7.19 -1.60
CA LEU A 122 -11.07 -8.52 -1.66
C LEU A 122 -11.40 -9.38 -0.43
N ALA A 123 -11.54 -8.77 0.74
CA ALA A 123 -11.89 -9.47 1.98
C ALA A 123 -13.28 -10.08 1.94
N ASP A 124 -14.25 -9.40 1.31
CA ASP A 124 -15.61 -9.90 1.10
C ASP A 124 -15.66 -11.08 0.11
N ILE A 125 -14.65 -11.20 -0.77
CA ILE A 125 -14.62 -12.20 -1.84
C ILE A 125 -13.88 -13.45 -1.39
N SER A 126 -12.63 -13.32 -0.94
CA SER A 126 -11.80 -14.47 -0.60
C SER A 126 -10.59 -14.10 0.23
N GLN A 127 -10.42 -14.79 1.35
CA GLN A 127 -9.22 -14.71 2.18
C GLN A 127 -7.95 -15.10 1.41
N ALA A 128 -8.04 -16.04 0.45
CA ALA A 128 -6.91 -16.43 -0.37
C ALA A 128 -6.39 -15.27 -1.25
N LEU A 129 -7.29 -14.38 -1.71
CA LEU A 129 -6.94 -13.20 -2.49
C LEU A 129 -6.26 -12.10 -1.64
N LEU A 130 -6.65 -11.99 -0.37
CA LEU A 130 -5.92 -11.16 0.59
C LEU A 130 -4.50 -11.70 0.79
N ILE A 131 -4.40 -12.99 1.10
CA ILE A 131 -3.13 -13.66 1.43
C ILE A 131 -2.17 -13.57 0.24
N ILE A 132 -2.62 -13.85 -0.99
CA ILE A 132 -1.74 -13.77 -2.17
C ILE A 132 -1.24 -12.34 -2.41
N SER A 133 -2.04 -11.31 -2.14
CA SER A 133 -1.62 -9.91 -2.28
C SER A 133 -0.47 -9.57 -1.33
N PHE A 134 -0.56 -10.00 -0.07
CA PHE A 134 0.51 -9.83 0.92
C PHE A 134 1.75 -10.69 0.61
N ILE A 135 1.55 -11.96 0.27
CA ILE A 135 2.64 -12.88 -0.07
C ILE A 135 3.42 -12.34 -1.26
N THR A 136 2.75 -11.81 -2.29
CA THR A 136 3.39 -11.29 -3.49
C THR A 136 4.32 -10.11 -3.17
N ALA A 137 3.84 -9.15 -2.37
CA ALA A 137 4.65 -8.01 -1.92
C ALA A 137 5.83 -8.47 -1.05
N TRP A 138 5.57 -9.32 -0.04
CA TRP A 138 6.60 -9.75 0.90
C TRP A 138 7.66 -10.65 0.26
N ALA A 139 7.25 -11.51 -0.67
CA ALA A 139 8.17 -12.30 -1.47
C ALA A 139 9.06 -11.39 -2.31
N TYR A 140 8.49 -10.34 -2.92
CA TYR A 140 9.24 -9.40 -3.73
C TYR A 140 10.32 -8.69 -2.90
N ASP A 141 9.93 -8.08 -1.80
CA ASP A 141 10.85 -7.33 -0.93
C ASP A 141 11.95 -8.24 -0.37
N SER A 142 11.59 -9.46 0.05
CA SER A 142 12.54 -10.43 0.62
C SER A 142 13.54 -10.93 -0.42
N CYS A 143 13.05 -11.40 -1.57
CA CYS A 143 13.91 -11.91 -2.64
C CYS A 143 14.77 -10.79 -3.23
N ALA A 144 14.23 -9.58 -3.40
CA ALA A 144 14.99 -8.42 -3.87
C ALA A 144 16.07 -8.00 -2.87
N TYR A 145 15.78 -8.07 -1.57
CA TYR A 145 16.76 -7.79 -0.52
C TYR A 145 17.94 -8.79 -0.57
N PHE A 146 17.67 -10.10 -0.55
CA PHE A 146 18.73 -11.10 -0.51
C PHE A 146 19.60 -11.09 -1.77
N THR A 147 18.96 -11.00 -2.94
CA THR A 147 19.67 -10.96 -4.23
C THR A 147 20.43 -9.65 -4.40
N GLY A 148 19.85 -8.53 -3.98
CA GLY A 148 20.48 -7.22 -4.01
C GLY A 148 21.67 -7.09 -3.06
N VAL A 149 21.62 -7.68 -1.87
CA VAL A 149 22.76 -7.69 -0.94
C VAL A 149 23.90 -8.55 -1.46
N LYS A 150 23.60 -9.72 -2.04
CA LYS A 150 24.62 -10.69 -2.47
C LYS A 150 25.25 -10.33 -3.82
N TRP A 151 24.47 -9.81 -4.75
CA TRP A 151 24.89 -9.61 -6.14
C TRP A 151 24.66 -8.19 -6.68
N GLY A 152 24.08 -7.29 -5.90
CA GLY A 152 23.72 -5.94 -6.36
C GLY A 152 24.93 -5.09 -6.71
N ARG A 153 24.96 -4.57 -7.94
CA ARG A 153 26.03 -3.69 -8.43
C ARG A 153 25.46 -2.43 -9.07
N ARG A 154 24.45 -2.58 -9.93
CA ARG A 154 23.92 -1.47 -10.73
C ARG A 154 22.72 -0.84 -10.02
N ARG A 155 22.78 0.47 -9.76
CA ARG A 155 21.73 1.21 -9.05
C ARG A 155 20.93 2.07 -10.06
N PRO A 156 19.69 1.68 -10.39
CA PRO A 156 18.91 2.38 -11.42
C PRO A 156 18.35 3.73 -10.93
N TRP A 157 18.13 3.88 -9.63
CA TRP A 157 17.57 5.11 -9.03
C TRP A 157 18.42 5.61 -7.85
N PRO A 158 19.67 6.04 -8.08
CA PRO A 158 20.61 6.37 -7.00
C PRO A 158 20.10 7.52 -6.11
N GLU A 159 19.35 8.46 -6.66
CA GLU A 159 18.80 9.62 -5.93
C GLU A 159 17.59 9.25 -5.06
N LEU A 160 16.71 8.38 -5.55
CA LEU A 160 15.49 7.97 -4.84
C LEU A 160 15.80 6.86 -3.83
N SER A 161 16.42 5.77 -4.31
CA SER A 161 16.65 4.55 -3.55
C SER A 161 18.06 4.00 -3.79
N PRO A 162 19.09 4.57 -3.12
CA PRO A 162 20.50 4.25 -3.37
C PRO A 162 20.89 2.81 -3.04
N LYS A 163 20.02 2.08 -2.33
CA LYS A 163 20.25 0.69 -1.94
C LYS A 163 19.60 -0.32 -2.90
N LYS A 164 18.71 0.11 -3.79
CA LYS A 164 18.10 -0.77 -4.78
C LYS A 164 19.05 -1.02 -5.94
N SER A 165 19.15 -2.27 -6.35
CA SER A 165 19.96 -2.71 -7.47
C SER A 165 19.12 -3.39 -8.53
N ILE A 166 19.54 -3.34 -9.80
CA ILE A 166 18.86 -4.04 -10.91
C ILE A 166 18.86 -5.54 -10.65
N GLU A 167 19.98 -6.08 -10.15
CA GLU A 167 20.10 -7.49 -9.79
C GLU A 167 19.12 -7.88 -8.67
N GLY A 168 18.91 -6.98 -7.70
CA GLY A 168 17.88 -7.11 -6.68
C GLY A 168 16.47 -7.13 -7.26
N VAL A 169 16.13 -6.18 -8.13
CA VAL A 169 14.80 -6.11 -8.78
C VAL A 169 14.51 -7.40 -9.57
N MET A 170 15.47 -7.89 -10.36
CA MET A 170 15.31 -9.13 -11.13
C MET A 170 15.19 -10.36 -10.23
N GLY A 171 16.03 -10.45 -9.19
CA GLY A 171 15.97 -11.53 -8.21
C GLY A 171 14.67 -11.55 -7.41
N GLY A 172 14.15 -10.37 -7.06
CA GLY A 172 12.82 -10.17 -6.51
C GLY A 172 11.74 -10.71 -7.43
N ALA A 173 11.78 -10.34 -8.71
CA ALA A 173 10.80 -10.78 -9.71
C ALA A 173 10.74 -12.30 -9.85
N VAL A 174 11.89 -12.93 -10.06
CA VAL A 174 11.99 -14.39 -10.22
C VAL A 174 11.54 -15.10 -8.96
N GLY A 175 11.99 -14.64 -7.78
CA GLY A 175 11.59 -15.21 -6.50
C GLY A 175 10.09 -15.12 -6.25
N THR A 176 9.48 -13.96 -6.51
CA THR A 176 8.04 -13.77 -6.36
C THR A 176 7.24 -14.66 -7.29
N VAL A 177 7.63 -14.79 -8.57
CA VAL A 177 6.95 -15.68 -9.52
C VAL A 177 6.94 -17.12 -8.98
N LEU A 178 8.08 -17.61 -8.48
CA LEU A 178 8.16 -18.96 -7.89
C LEU A 178 7.24 -19.12 -6.67
N VAL A 179 7.24 -18.15 -5.76
CA VAL A 179 6.39 -18.19 -4.55
C VAL A 179 4.90 -18.14 -4.91
N VAL A 180 4.52 -17.30 -5.87
CA VAL A 180 3.15 -17.18 -6.35
C VAL A 180 2.68 -18.48 -7.04
N LEU A 181 3.53 -19.10 -7.87
CA LEU A 181 3.22 -20.38 -8.50
C LEU A 181 3.08 -21.52 -7.49
N LEU A 182 3.91 -21.54 -6.44
CA LEU A 182 3.76 -22.49 -5.34
C LEU A 182 2.41 -22.29 -4.63
N PHE A 183 2.06 -21.05 -4.29
CA PHE A 183 0.76 -20.75 -3.68
C PHE A 183 -0.41 -21.15 -4.59
N ALA A 184 -0.32 -20.86 -5.88
CA ALA A 184 -1.31 -21.24 -6.89
C ALA A 184 -1.50 -22.76 -6.95
N SER A 185 -0.39 -23.52 -6.92
CA SER A 185 -0.43 -24.99 -6.97
C SER A 185 -1.16 -25.59 -5.77
N ILE A 186 -0.96 -25.02 -4.57
CA ILE A 186 -1.63 -25.47 -3.33
C ILE A 186 -3.14 -25.21 -3.40
N ASN A 187 -3.56 -24.14 -4.07
CA ASN A 187 -4.96 -23.75 -4.21
C ASN A 187 -5.62 -24.29 -5.50
N ASN A 188 -4.91 -25.10 -6.29
CA ASN A 188 -5.35 -25.60 -7.60
C ASN A 188 -5.76 -24.49 -8.59
N TRP A 189 -5.05 -23.36 -8.56
CA TRP A 189 -5.26 -22.24 -9.49
C TRP A 189 -4.47 -22.44 -10.80
N ASN A 190 -4.94 -21.81 -11.87
CA ASN A 190 -4.30 -21.86 -13.18
C ASN A 190 -2.91 -21.22 -13.15
N LEU A 191 -1.86 -22.04 -13.28
CA LEU A 191 -0.46 -21.62 -13.16
C LEU A 191 -0.06 -20.57 -14.21
N VAL A 192 -0.62 -20.61 -15.43
CA VAL A 192 -0.29 -19.65 -16.48
C VAL A 192 -0.83 -18.27 -16.11
N ASN A 193 -2.08 -18.19 -15.67
CA ASN A 193 -2.69 -16.95 -15.20
C ASN A 193 -1.93 -16.37 -14.00
N MET A 194 -1.48 -17.23 -13.10
CA MET A 194 -0.74 -16.84 -11.90
C MET A 194 0.68 -16.35 -12.20
N ALA A 195 1.34 -16.90 -13.22
CA ALA A 195 2.60 -16.35 -13.71
C ALA A 195 2.41 -14.94 -14.28
N ILE A 196 1.34 -14.72 -15.07
CA ILE A 196 1.00 -13.42 -15.62
C ILE A 196 0.71 -12.42 -14.49
N TYR A 197 -0.13 -12.80 -13.53
CA TYR A 197 -0.40 -12.01 -12.33
C TYR A 197 0.88 -11.60 -11.61
N ALA A 198 1.78 -12.56 -11.33
CA ALA A 198 3.02 -12.30 -10.61
C ALA A 198 3.92 -11.28 -11.33
N LEU A 199 4.03 -11.36 -12.66
CA LEU A 199 4.82 -10.42 -13.45
C LEU A 199 4.30 -8.98 -13.34
N PHE A 200 2.99 -8.78 -13.47
CA PHE A 200 2.37 -7.46 -13.30
C PHE A 200 2.45 -6.98 -11.85
N ALA A 201 2.22 -7.87 -10.88
CA ALA A 201 2.22 -7.52 -9.46
C ALA A 201 3.60 -7.08 -8.98
N VAL A 202 4.67 -7.74 -9.43
CA VAL A 202 6.05 -7.35 -9.16
C VAL A 202 6.36 -5.96 -9.71
N PHE A 203 5.92 -5.67 -10.94
CA PHE A 203 6.10 -4.35 -11.54
C PHE A 203 5.39 -3.27 -10.69
N LEU A 204 4.14 -3.51 -10.30
CA LEU A 204 3.37 -2.58 -9.48
C LEU A 204 3.95 -2.41 -8.07
N ALA A 205 4.43 -3.48 -7.43
CA ALA A 205 5.11 -3.42 -6.14
C ALA A 205 6.34 -2.50 -6.21
N GLN A 206 7.16 -2.67 -7.24
CA GLN A 206 8.33 -1.83 -7.46
C GLN A 206 7.95 -0.36 -7.74
N CYS A 207 6.87 -0.11 -8.49
CA CYS A 207 6.33 1.23 -8.68
C CYS A 207 5.86 1.86 -7.36
N GLY A 208 5.18 1.10 -6.51
CA GLY A 208 4.70 1.56 -5.20
C GLY A 208 5.81 2.06 -4.29
N ASP A 209 6.85 1.25 -4.10
CA ASP A 209 8.02 1.61 -3.30
C ASP A 209 8.75 2.83 -3.90
N LEU A 210 8.81 2.95 -5.24
CA LEU A 210 9.40 4.14 -5.87
C LEU A 210 8.56 5.41 -5.69
N ILE A 211 7.24 5.30 -5.78
CA ILE A 211 6.32 6.41 -5.49
C ILE A 211 6.54 6.86 -4.04
N GLU A 212 6.53 5.93 -3.09
CA GLU A 212 6.68 6.23 -1.67
C GLU A 212 8.08 6.80 -1.36
N SER A 213 9.14 6.23 -1.92
CA SER A 213 10.49 6.79 -1.89
C SER A 213 10.55 8.21 -2.46
N SER A 214 9.84 8.51 -3.54
CA SER A 214 9.82 9.86 -4.14
C SER A 214 9.14 10.88 -3.23
N ILE A 215 8.04 10.51 -2.57
CA ILE A 215 7.32 11.35 -1.60
C ILE A 215 8.26 11.65 -0.42
N LYS A 216 8.95 10.64 0.11
CA LYS A 216 9.92 10.83 1.21
C LYS A 216 11.05 11.79 0.85
N ARG A 217 11.60 11.68 -0.36
CA ARG A 217 12.66 12.59 -0.84
C ARG A 217 12.16 14.01 -1.05
N PHE A 218 10.96 14.19 -1.61
CA PHE A 218 10.33 15.50 -1.71
C PHE A 218 10.16 16.15 -0.33
N CYS A 219 9.77 15.36 0.67
CA CYS A 219 9.64 15.81 2.06
C CYS A 219 10.97 15.89 2.82
N SER A 220 12.11 15.58 2.19
CA SER A 220 13.44 15.56 2.82
C SER A 220 13.54 14.64 4.04
N VAL A 221 12.78 13.54 4.05
CA VAL A 221 12.80 12.51 5.09
C VAL A 221 13.26 11.15 4.54
N LYS A 222 13.61 10.24 5.44
CA LYS A 222 14.02 8.88 5.09
C LYS A 222 12.94 7.83 5.32
N ASP A 223 12.21 7.94 6.42
CA ASP A 223 11.15 7.02 6.84
C ASP A 223 9.85 7.82 6.92
N SER A 224 8.70 7.21 6.56
CA SER A 224 7.40 7.89 6.56
C SER A 224 6.92 8.28 7.97
N GLY A 225 7.36 7.52 8.97
CA GLY A 225 6.94 7.69 10.36
C GLY A 225 7.87 6.98 11.36
N LYS A 226 7.45 7.00 12.63
CA LYS A 226 8.15 6.33 13.74
C LYS A 226 7.18 5.49 14.60
N ILE A 227 5.97 5.22 14.09
CA ILE A 227 4.91 4.57 14.85
C ILE A 227 5.28 3.12 15.14
N LEU A 228 6.00 2.44 14.24
CA LEU A 228 6.51 1.10 14.48
C LEU A 228 7.94 1.17 15.03
N PRO A 229 8.15 0.94 16.35
CA PRO A 229 9.46 1.08 16.96
C PRO A 229 10.47 0.14 16.31
N GLY A 230 11.47 0.73 15.66
CA GLY A 230 12.53 0.00 14.95
C GLY A 230 12.23 -0.34 13.48
N HIS A 231 11.02 -0.10 12.97
CA HIS A 231 10.59 -0.46 11.60
C HIS A 231 10.23 0.72 10.70
N GLY A 232 10.38 1.95 11.17
CA GLY A 232 9.96 3.13 10.39
C GLY A 232 8.46 3.37 10.57
N GLY A 233 7.81 3.84 9.52
CA GLY A 233 6.38 4.06 9.51
C GLY A 233 5.58 2.86 9.02
N PHE A 234 4.27 2.95 9.18
CA PHE A 234 3.31 2.02 8.57
C PHE A 234 3.30 2.18 7.04
N LEU A 235 3.44 3.40 6.50
CA LEU A 235 3.44 3.61 5.05
C LEU A 235 4.61 2.91 4.35
N ASP A 236 5.79 2.88 4.99
CA ASP A 236 6.96 2.11 4.54
C ASP A 236 6.71 0.56 4.49
N ARG A 237 5.54 0.08 4.94
CA ARG A 237 5.19 -1.37 5.00
C ARG A 237 4.08 -1.77 4.03
N PHE A 238 3.37 -0.78 3.51
CA PHE A 238 2.23 -0.98 2.60
C PHE A 238 2.47 -0.35 1.22
N ASP A 239 3.61 0.29 1.01
CA ASP A 239 4.03 0.90 -0.26
C ASP A 239 4.02 -0.08 -1.44
N SER A 240 4.59 -1.27 -1.28
CA SER A 240 4.57 -2.34 -2.28
C SER A 240 3.21 -3.05 -2.36
N VAL A 241 2.46 -3.12 -1.25
CA VAL A 241 1.18 -3.85 -1.18
C VAL A 241 0.06 -3.07 -1.87
N LEU A 242 -0.06 -1.76 -1.61
CA LEU A 242 -1.17 -0.94 -2.09
C LEU A 242 -1.39 -1.06 -3.62
N PRO A 243 -0.36 -0.95 -4.49
CA PRO A 243 -0.53 -1.12 -5.93
C PRO A 243 -0.96 -2.51 -6.38
N ILE A 244 -0.65 -3.56 -5.61
CA ILE A 244 -1.02 -4.94 -5.97
C ILE A 244 -2.53 -5.15 -5.81
N LEU A 245 -3.18 -4.46 -4.86
CA LEU A 245 -4.59 -4.67 -4.51
C LEU A 245 -5.57 -4.53 -5.69
N PRO A 246 -5.58 -3.41 -6.46
CA PRO A 246 -6.45 -3.29 -7.61
C PRO A 246 -6.14 -4.31 -8.70
N LEU A 247 -4.87 -4.71 -8.88
CA LEU A 247 -4.49 -5.73 -9.84
C LEU A 247 -5.07 -7.09 -9.46
N THR A 248 -4.95 -7.48 -8.18
CA THR A 248 -5.57 -8.71 -7.66
C THR A 248 -7.07 -8.67 -7.90
N TYR A 249 -7.74 -7.56 -7.57
CA TYR A 249 -9.17 -7.44 -7.82
C TYR A 249 -9.52 -7.59 -9.31
N LEU A 250 -8.79 -6.89 -10.19
CA LEU A 250 -9.03 -6.95 -11.63
C LEU A 250 -8.85 -8.36 -12.21
N ILE A 251 -7.75 -9.04 -11.88
CA ILE A 251 -7.44 -10.36 -12.44
C ILE A 251 -8.40 -11.43 -11.93
N PHE A 252 -8.68 -11.46 -10.63
CA PHE A 252 -9.45 -12.55 -10.04
C PHE A 252 -10.95 -12.32 -10.04
N VAL A 253 -11.41 -11.06 -9.96
CA VAL A 253 -12.84 -10.74 -9.83
C VAL A 253 -13.43 -10.37 -11.18
N VAL A 254 -12.77 -9.47 -11.91
CA VAL A 254 -13.28 -8.98 -13.20
C VAL A 254 -12.99 -9.97 -14.31
N LEU A 255 -11.74 -10.42 -14.42
CA LEU A 255 -11.33 -11.35 -15.48
C LEU A 255 -11.56 -12.83 -15.11
N LYS A 256 -11.88 -13.13 -13.84
CA LYS A 256 -12.15 -14.48 -13.32
C LYS A 256 -11.04 -15.49 -13.66
N LEU A 257 -9.79 -15.02 -13.62
CA LEU A 257 -8.62 -15.84 -13.87
C LEU A 257 -8.21 -16.56 -12.58
N GLN A 258 -8.98 -17.60 -12.21
CA GLN A 258 -8.63 -18.59 -11.19
C GLN A 258 -8.20 -19.90 -11.83
#